data_AF-A0A3M0WTG1-F1
#
_entry.id   AF-A0A3M0WTG1-F1
#
_cell.length_a   1.000
_cell.length_b   1.000
_cell.length_c   1.000
_cell.angle_alpha   90.00
_cell.angle_beta   90.00
_cell.angle_gamma   90.00
#
_symmetry.space_group_name_H-M   'P 1'
#
loop_
_entity.id
_entity.type
_entity.pdbx_description
1 polymer ?
#
loop_
_entity_poly.entity_id
_entity_poly.type
_entity_poly.pdbx_seq_one_letter_code
_entity_poly.pdbx_strand_id
1 'polypeptide(L)'
;MAMSSYRGNGGGEHLTKGAGIPKEKLKYRLLHSTDKDLRYYLMKWIEKKKNIKPVVTHNWKIIPANFVEKGKKKDEQILFGSEK
;
A
#
# COMPACT_ATOMS: atom_id res chain seq x y z
N MET A 1 4.40 -3.24 -11.92
CA MET A 1 3.82 -2.68 -10.67
C MET A 1 2.35 -2.43 -10.92
N ALA A 2 1.46 -2.85 -10.01
CA ALA A 2 0.05 -2.52 -10.05
C ALA A 2 -0.24 -1.51 -8.92
N MET A 3 -1.12 -0.54 -9.17
CA MET A 3 -1.53 0.44 -8.18
C MET A 3 -3.01 0.78 -8.35
N SER A 4 -3.64 1.38 -7.34
CA SER A 4 -5.02 1.82 -7.44
C SER A 4 -5.19 2.88 -8.54
N SER A 5 -6.37 2.94 -9.16
CA SER A 5 -6.71 3.95 -10.16
C SER A 5 -6.52 5.37 -9.63
N TYR A 6 -6.84 5.60 -8.35
CA TYR A 6 -6.59 6.88 -7.66
C TYR A 6 -5.10 7.28 -7.73
N ARG A 7 -4.18 6.39 -7.36
CA ARG A 7 -2.73 6.68 -7.41
C ARG A 7 -2.21 6.77 -8.85
N GLY A 8 -2.67 5.88 -9.73
CA GLY A 8 -2.29 5.87 -11.15
C GLY A 8 -2.66 7.17 -11.88
N ASN A 9 -3.77 7.79 -11.48
CA ASN A 9 -4.23 9.09 -12.00
C ASN A 9 -3.58 10.31 -11.32
N GLY A 10 -2.57 10.10 -10.48
CA GLY A 10 -1.82 11.16 -9.80
C GLY A 10 -2.34 11.54 -8.41
N GLY A 11 -3.31 10.80 -7.88
CA GLY A 11 -3.80 10.98 -6.52
C GLY A 11 -2.69 10.79 -5.49
N GLY A 12 -2.68 11.65 -4.46
CA GLY A 12 -1.63 11.69 -3.45
C GLY A 12 -0.29 12.24 -3.94
N GLU A 13 -0.20 12.74 -5.18
CA GLU A 13 0.95 13.50 -5.72
C GLU A 13 2.29 12.73 -5.82
N HIS A 14 2.27 11.40 -5.66
CA HIS A 14 3.49 10.58 -5.73
C HIS A 14 4.09 10.59 -7.14
N LEU A 15 3.25 10.45 -8.16
CA LEU A 15 3.71 10.42 -9.56
C LEU A 15 3.94 11.82 -10.14
N THR A 16 3.17 12.80 -9.71
CA THR A 16 3.26 14.17 -10.23
C THR A 16 4.36 14.96 -9.55
N LYS A 17 4.20 15.34 -8.28
CA LYS A 17 5.21 16.11 -7.56
C LYS A 17 6.40 15.23 -7.15
N GLY A 18 6.13 14.03 -6.64
CA GLY A 18 7.18 13.13 -6.16
C GLY A 18 8.12 12.64 -7.26
N ALA A 19 7.57 12.24 -8.41
CA ALA A 19 8.35 11.72 -9.54
C ALA A 19 8.48 12.68 -10.73
N GLY A 20 7.89 13.88 -10.67
CA GLY A 20 8.00 14.90 -11.72
C GLY A 20 7.21 14.60 -13.00
N ILE A 21 6.26 13.66 -13.00
CA ILE A 21 5.52 13.27 -14.21
C ILE A 21 4.35 14.24 -14.44
N PRO A 22 4.27 14.93 -15.59
CA PRO A 22 3.11 15.76 -15.92
C PRO A 22 1.81 14.94 -15.90
N LYS A 23 0.74 15.52 -15.35
CA LYS A 23 -0.54 14.82 -15.14
C LYS A 23 -1.12 14.29 -16.45
N GLU A 24 -0.97 15.07 -17.52
CA GLU A 24 -1.44 14.78 -18.87
C GLU A 24 -0.70 13.57 -19.46
N LYS A 25 0.52 13.29 -18.99
CA LYS A 25 1.33 12.14 -19.41
C LYS A 25 0.96 10.84 -18.70
N LEU A 26 0.21 10.88 -17.60
CA LEU A 26 -0.13 9.68 -16.81
C LEU A 26 -0.99 8.68 -17.61
N LYS A 27 -1.96 9.17 -18.39
CA LYS A 27 -2.85 8.31 -19.20
C LYS A 27 -2.10 7.45 -20.22
N TYR A 28 -1.00 7.95 -20.77
CA TYR A 28 -0.17 7.23 -21.74
C TYR A 28 0.73 6.17 -21.10
N ARG A 29 0.80 6.12 -19.76
CA ARG A 29 1.56 5.12 -19.00
C ARG A 29 0.70 3.94 -18.54
N LEU A 30 -0.61 3.99 -18.79
CA LEU A 30 -1.52 2.89 -18.46
C LEU A 30 -1.36 1.76 -19.49
N LEU A 31 -0.85 0.62 -19.05
CA LEU A 31 -0.78 -0.59 -19.88
C LEU A 31 -2.07 -1.41 -19.82
N HIS A 32 -2.70 -1.48 -18.65
CA HIS A 32 -3.90 -2.27 -18.41
C HIS A 32 -4.66 -1.78 -17.17
N SER A 33 -5.98 -1.93 -17.19
CA SER A 33 -6.86 -1.73 -16.04
C SER A 33 -7.80 -2.92 -15.90
N THR A 34 -8.08 -3.30 -14.65
CA THR A 34 -9.03 -4.37 -14.35
C THR A 34 -10.47 -3.88 -14.44
N ASP A 35 -11.40 -4.76 -14.79
CA ASP A 35 -12.82 -4.42 -14.93
C ASP A 35 -13.52 -4.19 -13.58
N LYS A 36 -13.10 -4.93 -12.55
CA LYS A 36 -13.67 -4.87 -11.20
C LYS A 36 -12.69 -4.27 -10.20
N ASP A 37 -13.20 -3.94 -9.01
CA ASP A 37 -12.38 -3.38 -7.96
C ASP A 37 -11.44 -4.42 -7.33
N LEU A 38 -10.44 -3.92 -6.59
CA LEU A 38 -9.47 -4.77 -5.88
C LEU A 38 -10.18 -5.72 -4.90
N ARG A 39 -11.27 -5.27 -4.27
CA ARG A 39 -12.01 -6.05 -3.26
C ARG A 39 -12.61 -7.31 -3.88
N TYR A 40 -13.22 -7.19 -5.05
CA TYR A 40 -13.78 -8.32 -5.78
C TYR A 40 -12.71 -9.38 -6.07
N TYR A 41 -11.58 -8.97 -6.65
CA TYR A 41 -10.51 -9.91 -6.98
C TYR A 41 -9.87 -10.52 -5.74
N LEU A 42 -9.70 -9.73 -4.67
CA LEU A 42 -9.19 -10.22 -3.39
C LEU A 42 -10.12 -11.28 -2.80
N MET A 43 -11.43 -11.04 -2.78
CA MET A 43 -12.41 -12.02 -2.31
C MET A 43 -12.37 -13.31 -3.12
N LYS A 44 -12.40 -13.21 -4.46
CA LYS A 44 -12.31 -14.39 -5.34
C LYS A 44 -11.00 -15.17 -5.15
N TRP A 45 -9.91 -14.46 -4.90
CA TRP A 45 -8.62 -15.08 -4.61
C TRP A 45 -8.64 -15.81 -3.26
N ILE A 46 -9.18 -15.21 -2.21
CA ILE A 46 -9.32 -15.81 -0.88
C ILE A 46 -10.21 -17.06 -0.95
N GLU A 47 -11.38 -16.96 -1.59
CA GLU A 47 -12.32 -18.07 -1.82
C GLU A 47 -11.62 -19.27 -2.48
N LYS A 48 -10.79 -19.00 -3.51
CA LYS A 48 -10.02 -20.04 -4.21
C LYS A 48 -8.89 -20.62 -3.36
N LYS A 49 -8.20 -19.77 -2.58
CA LYS A 49 -7.01 -20.17 -1.81
C LYS A 49 -7.38 -20.98 -0.56
N LYS A 50 -8.56 -20.76 0.02
CA LYS A 50 -9.12 -21.37 1.24
C LYS A 50 -8.28 -21.14 2.51
N ASN A 51 -7.04 -21.62 2.53
CA ASN A 51 -6.10 -21.42 3.62
C ASN A 51 -4.97 -20.50 3.18
N ILE A 52 -4.77 -19.41 3.91
CA ILE A 52 -3.75 -18.41 3.64
C ILE A 52 -2.73 -18.46 4.78
N LYS A 53 -1.49 -18.82 4.44
CA LYS A 53 -0.35 -18.64 5.33
C LYS A 53 0.35 -17.33 4.97
N PRO A 54 0.13 -16.23 5.73
CA PRO A 54 0.79 -14.97 5.45
C PRO A 54 2.31 -15.10 5.59
N VAL A 55 3.05 -14.43 4.70
CA VAL A 55 4.51 -14.36 4.74
C VAL A 55 4.90 -12.96 5.16
N VAL A 56 5.70 -12.85 6.22
CA VAL A 56 6.27 -11.58 6.64
C VAL A 56 7.43 -11.24 5.70
N THR A 57 7.26 -10.17 4.92
CA THR A 57 8.27 -9.69 3.98
C THR A 57 8.89 -8.39 4.51
N HIS A 58 10.21 -8.37 4.72
CA HIS A 58 10.95 -7.19 5.21
C HIS A 58 11.32 -6.23 4.05
N ASN A 59 10.33 -5.88 3.23
CA ASN A 59 10.54 -5.16 1.97
C ASN A 59 10.81 -3.65 2.14
N TRP A 60 10.72 -3.14 3.37
CA TRP A 60 11.02 -1.75 3.70
C TRP A 60 11.53 -1.64 5.13
N LYS A 61 12.29 -0.58 5.41
CA LYS A 61 12.76 -0.22 6.75
C LYS A 61 12.81 1.30 6.89
N ILE A 62 12.50 1.81 8.10
CA ILE A 62 12.73 3.22 8.44
C ILE A 62 14.18 3.37 8.91
N ILE A 63 14.83 4.41 8.40
CA ILE A 63 16.19 4.79 8.78
C ILE A 63 16.12 6.27 9.23
N PRO A 64 16.63 6.60 10.43
CA PRO A 64 17.35 5.73 11.36
C PRO A 64 16.42 4.81 12.19
N ALA A 65 16.91 3.61 12.52
CA ALA A 65 16.12 2.55 13.15
C ALA A 65 15.62 2.93 14.58
N ASN A 66 16.37 3.76 15.30
CA ASN A 66 16.03 4.24 16.63
C ASN A 66 14.70 5.04 16.68
N PHE A 67 14.23 5.58 15.54
CA PHE A 67 12.93 6.24 15.45
C PHE A 67 11.78 5.23 15.56
N VAL A 68 11.96 4.04 14.98
CA VAL A 68 10.96 2.97 15.06
C VAL A 68 10.81 2.51 16.50
N GLU A 69 11.90 2.31 17.23
CA GLU A 69 11.86 1.85 18.62
C GLU A 69 11.12 2.83 19.54
N LYS A 70 11.38 4.13 19.39
CA LYS A 70 10.72 5.18 20.16
C LYS A 70 9.24 5.32 19.80
N GLY A 71 8.91 5.30 18.50
CA GLY A 71 7.54 5.42 18.02
C GLY A 71 6.68 4.21 18.40
N LYS A 72 7.22 3.00 18.22
CA LYS A 72 6.54 1.73 18.48
C LYS A 72 5.94 1.67 19.89
N LYS A 73 6.73 2.02 20.92
CA LYS A 73 6.27 1.96 22.32
C LYS A 73 5.02 2.82 22.57
N LYS A 74 4.97 4.01 21.93
CA LYS A 74 3.83 4.92 22.04
C LYS A 74 2.65 4.44 21.19
N ASP A 75 2.91 4.03 19.96
CA ASP A 75 1.87 3.63 19.01
C ASP A 75 1.17 2.33 19.45
N GLU A 76 1.89 1.37 20.04
CA GLU A 76 1.31 0.14 20.58
C GLU A 76 0.28 0.45 21.67
N GLN A 77 0.58 1.37 22.59
CA GLN A 77 -0.35 1.80 23.64
C GLN A 77 -1.59 2.49 23.07
N ILE A 78 -1.45 3.27 21.99
CA ILE A 78 -2.58 3.96 21.35
C ILE A 78 -3.45 2.98 20.56
N LEU A 79 -2.84 2.06 19.81
CA LEU A 79 -3.54 1.16 18.89
C LEU A 79 -4.21 -0.02 19.60
N PHE A 80 -3.57 -0.56 20.63
CA PHE A 80 -4.03 -1.79 21.31
C PHE A 80 -4.40 -1.57 22.77
N GLY A 81 -4.21 -0.37 23.30
CA GLY A 81 -4.33 -0.08 24.72
C GLY A 81 -3.13 -0.58 25.51
N SER A 82 -3.04 -0.21 26.78
CA SER A 82 -2.20 -0.90 27.74
C SER A 82 -2.87 -2.23 28.12
N GLU A 83 -2.15 -3.34 27.98
CA GLU A 83 -2.56 -4.61 28.60
C GLU A 83 -2.96 -4.33 30.06
N LYS A 84 -4.16 -4.77 30.45
CA LYS A 84 -4.57 -4.77 31.86
C LYS A 84 -3.83 -5.89 32.59
#